data_AF-A0A7Z7VKC1-F1
#
_entry.id   AF-A0A7Z7VKC1-F1
#
_cell.length_a   1.000
_cell.length_b   1.000
_cell.length_c   1.000
_cell.angle_alpha   90.00
_cell.angle_beta   90.00
_cell.angle_gamma   90.00
#
_symmetry.space_group_name_H-M   'P 1'
#
loop_
_entity.id
_entity.type
_entity.pdbx_description
1 polymer ?
#
loop_
_entity_poly.entity_id
_entity_poly.type
_entity_poly.pdbx_seq_one_letter_code
_entity_poly.pdbx_strand_id
1 'polypeptide(L)' 'MTLTRGSVLLCQKANFRAFLSQLTQQEVNDADTAAKVVRELCQVQSRRELDTLSAAAERYRVLIRQFNDWLNNKREMYGS' A
#
# COMPACT_ATOMS: atom_id res chain seq x y z
N MET A 1 -11.15 -10.66 -8.44
CA MET A 1 -11.09 -9.74 -7.28
C MET A 1 -10.67 -8.36 -7.80
N THR A 2 -11.45 -7.31 -7.55
CA THR A 2 -11.10 -5.95 -7.99
C THR A 2 -10.00 -5.37 -7.11
N LEU A 3 -9.07 -4.60 -7.70
CA LEU A 3 -7.93 -4.01 -7.00
C LEU A 3 -8.37 -3.10 -5.84
N THR A 4 -9.53 -2.47 -5.99
CA THR A 4 -10.22 -1.68 -4.97
C THR A 4 -10.44 -2.44 -3.66
N ARG A 5 -10.95 -3.68 -3.72
CA ARG A 5 -11.26 -4.47 -2.51
C ARG A 5 -10.00 -5.01 -1.85
N GLY A 6 -9.02 -5.42 -2.66
CA GLY A 6 -7.71 -5.86 -2.16
C GLY A 6 -6.97 -4.74 -1.41
N SER A 7 -7.01 -3.52 -1.96
CA SER A 7 -6.40 -2.34 -1.33
C SER A 7 -7.00 -2.02 0.04
N VAL A 8 -8.33 -2.12 0.19
CA VAL A 8 -8.99 -1.92 1.49
C VAL A 8 -8.55 -2.95 2.53
N LEU A 9 -8.50 -4.24 2.14
CA LEU A 9 -8.03 -5.31 3.03
C LEU A 9 -6.56 -5.13 3.46
N LEU A 10 -5.71 -4.68 2.54
CA LEU A 10 -4.31 -4.37 2.85
C LEU A 10 -4.17 -3.16 3.76
N CYS A 11 -4.93 -2.08 3.52
CA CYS A 11 -4.96 -0.92 4.42
C CYS A 11 -5.37 -1.29 5.85
N GLN A 12 -6.12 -2.38 6.04
CA GLN A 12 -6.44 -2.85 7.39
C GLN A 12 -5.26 -3.55 8.08
N LYS A 13 -4.27 -4.07 7.36
CA LYS A 13 -3.11 -4.76 7.96
C LYS A 13 -2.13 -3.77 8.57
N ALA A 14 -1.79 -3.98 9.84
CA ALA A 14 -0.80 -3.18 10.57
C ALA A 14 0.57 -3.13 9.86
N ASN A 15 1.04 -4.24 9.29
CA ASN A 15 2.30 -4.27 8.55
C ASN A 15 2.29 -3.34 7.33
N PHE A 16 1.16 -3.28 6.61
CA PHE A 16 1.04 -2.44 5.43
C PHE A 16 0.99 -0.96 5.84
N ARG A 17 0.28 -0.64 6.92
CA ARG A 17 0.28 0.71 7.52
C ARG A 17 1.69 1.14 7.96
N ALA A 18 2.43 0.26 8.63
CA ALA A 18 3.81 0.53 9.04
C ALA A 18 4.74 0.75 7.84
N PHE A 19 4.59 -0.04 6.78
CA PHE A 19 5.31 0.16 5.53
C PHE A 19 4.99 1.52 4.90
N LEU A 20 3.70 1.86 4.77
CA LEU A 20 3.28 3.16 4.23
C LEU A 20 3.84 4.31 5.08
N SER A 21 3.79 4.18 6.40
CA SER A 21 4.30 5.18 7.32
C SER A 21 5.80 5.40 7.15
N GLN A 22 6.56 4.32 6.94
CA GLN A 22 8.00 4.41 6.70
C GLN A 22 8.30 4.99 5.30
N LEU A 23 7.49 4.63 4.29
CA LEU A 23 7.64 5.09 2.92
C LEU A 23 7.34 6.59 2.75
N THR A 24 6.28 7.09 3.41
CA THR A 24 5.89 8.50 3.35
C THR A 24 6.48 9.35 4.47
N GLN A 25 7.16 8.72 5.45
CA GLN A 25 7.58 9.34 6.70
C GLN A 25 6.42 10.05 7.44
N GLN A 26 5.19 9.54 7.29
CA GLN A 26 4.00 10.06 7.95
C GLN A 26 3.41 9.01 8.89
N GLU A 27 2.76 9.40 9.97
CA GLU A 27 2.03 8.45 10.81
C GLU A 27 0.77 7.94 10.13
N VAL A 28 0.76 6.64 9.82
CA VAL A 28 -0.40 5.95 9.25
C VAL A 28 -0.97 5.00 10.31
N ASN A 29 -1.79 5.55 11.20
CA ASN A 29 -2.35 4.79 12.32
C ASN A 29 -3.64 4.03 11.92
N ASP A 30 -4.38 4.54 10.93
CA ASP A 30 -5.70 4.03 10.55
C ASP A 30 -5.82 3.62 9.08
N ALA A 31 -6.82 2.77 8.80
CA ALA A 31 -7.09 2.30 7.45
C ALA A 31 -7.55 3.43 6.50
N ASP A 32 -8.19 4.48 7.02
CA ASP A 32 -8.58 5.64 6.20
C ASP A 32 -7.36 6.43 5.72
N THR A 33 -6.43 6.72 6.63
CA THR A 33 -5.16 7.39 6.32
C THR A 33 -4.34 6.55 5.35
N ALA A 34 -4.26 5.22 5.56
CA ALA A 34 -3.60 4.31 4.64
C ALA A 34 -4.23 4.38 3.24
N ALA A 35 -5.56 4.41 3.15
CA ALA A 35 -6.25 4.51 1.87
C ALA A 35 -6.03 5.85 1.17
N LYS A 36 -5.86 6.96 1.90
CA LYS A 36 -5.48 8.27 1.34
C LYS A 36 -4.07 8.23 0.77
N VAL A 37 -3.10 7.73 1.54
CA VAL A 37 -1.72 7.59 1.10
C VAL A 37 -1.61 6.71 -0.15
N VAL A 38 -2.30 5.57 -0.19
CA VAL A 38 -2.29 4.69 -1.37
C VAL A 38 -2.85 5.40 -2.61
N ARG A 39 -3.86 6.25 -2.45
CA ARG A 39 -4.42 7.04 -3.54
C ARG A 39 -3.43 8.08 -4.06
N GLU A 40 -2.73 8.78 -3.17
CA GLU A 40 -1.68 9.73 -3.54
C GLU A 40 -0.54 9.02 -4.29
N LEU A 41 -0.06 7.89 -3.77
CA LEU A 41 1.01 7.10 -4.39
C LEU A 41 0.61 6.51 -5.76
N CYS A 42 -0.63 6.06 -5.91
CA CYS A 42 -1.15 5.59 -7.20
C CYS A 42 -1.56 6.74 -8.14
N GLN A 43 -1.55 7.99 -7.66
CA GLN A 43 -2.12 9.19 -8.29
C GLN A 43 -3.54 8.97 -8.81
N VAL A 44 -4.41 8.42 -7.96
CA VAL A 44 -5.84 8.24 -8.26
C VAL A 44 -6.67 9.03 -7.28
N GLN A 45 -7.75 9.64 -7.74
CA GLN A 45 -8.66 10.36 -6.85
C GLN A 45 -9.64 9.38 -6.19
N SER A 46 -10.00 8.32 -6.91
CA SER A 46 -11.01 7.38 -6.45
C SER A 46 -10.57 5.93 -6.54
N ARG A 47 -11.01 5.11 -5.58
CA ARG A 47 -10.70 3.67 -5.54
C ARG A 47 -11.22 2.88 -6.75
N ARG A 48 -12.16 3.45 -7.51
CA ARG A 48 -12.65 2.89 -8.78
C ARG A 48 -11.65 3.07 -9.91
N GLU A 49 -10.87 4.16 -9.89
CA GLU A 49 -9.84 4.44 -10.90
C GLU A 49 -8.67 3.46 -10.83
N LEU A 50 -8.44 2.85 -9.67
CA LEU A 50 -7.49 1.74 -9.51
C LEU A 50 -7.84 0.52 -10.39
N ASP A 51 -9.11 0.30 -10.70
CA ASP A 51 -9.58 -0.83 -11.50
C ASP A 51 -9.71 -0.46 -12.98
N THR A 52 -10.06 0.79 -13.29
CA THR A 52 -10.26 1.27 -14.66
C THR A 52 -9.00 1.84 -15.32
N LEU A 53 -8.03 2.35 -14.54
CA LEU A 53 -6.77 2.89 -15.08
C LEU A 53 -5.66 1.85 -14.98
N SER A 54 -5.22 1.34 -16.13
CA SER A 54 -4.08 0.40 -16.19
C SER A 54 -2.81 0.98 -15.54
N ALA A 55 -2.57 2.28 -15.66
CA ALA A 55 -1.44 2.95 -15.01
C ALA A 55 -1.54 2.92 -13.47
N ALA A 56 -2.75 3.08 -12.91
CA ALA A 56 -2.95 2.98 -11.47
C ALA A 56 -2.77 1.55 -10.98
N ALA A 57 -3.27 0.56 -11.75
CA ALA A 57 -3.07 -0.85 -11.46
C ALA A 57 -1.58 -1.23 -11.44
N GLU A 58 -0.79 -0.70 -12.38
CA GLU A 58 0.65 -0.92 -12.43
C GLU A 58 1.37 -0.31 -11.23
N ARG A 59 1.09 0.96 -10.89
CA ARG A 59 1.64 1.60 -9.69
C ARG A 59 1.29 0.84 -8.42
N TYR A 60 0.05 0.36 -8.32
CA TYR A 60 -0.37 -0.47 -7.20
C TYR A 60 0.42 -1.77 -7.14
N ARG A 61 0.66 -2.45 -8.26
CA ARG A 61 1.52 -3.66 -8.29
C ARG A 61 2.95 -3.36 -7.86
N VAL A 62 3.52 -2.24 -8.29
CA VAL A 62 4.85 -1.79 -7.84
C VAL A 62 4.87 -1.55 -6.34
N LEU A 63 3.84 -0.89 -5.80
CA LEU A 63 3.68 -0.68 -4.36
C LEU A 63 3.64 -2.00 -3.58
N ILE A 64 2.87 -2.99 -4.07
CA ILE A 64 2.81 -4.32 -3.48
C ILE A 64 4.17 -5.02 -3.53
N ARG A 65 4.91 -4.89 -4.63
CA ARG A 65 6.27 -5.46 -4.72
C ARG A 65 7.18 -4.84 -3.66
N GLN A 66 7.18 -3.51 -3.50
CA GLN A 66 7.96 -2.84 -2.46
C GLN A 66 7.54 -3.26 -1.05
N PHE A 67 6.24 -3.45 -0.81
CA PHE A 67 5.77 -3.96 0.47
C PHE A 67 6.28 -5.38 0.76
N ASN A 68 6.29 -6.27 -0.24
CA ASN A 68 6.85 -7.62 -0.07
C ASN A 68 8.36 -7.59 0.16
N ASP A 69 9.08 -6.72 -0.56
CA ASP A 69 10.51 -6.52 -0.35
C ASP A 69 10.80 -6.03 1.07
N TRP A 70 10.07 -5.03 1.54
CA TRP A 70 10.14 -4.52 2.91
C TRP A 70 9.86 -5.61 3.96
N LEU A 71 8.85 -6.44 3.72
CA LEU A 71 8.55 -7.59 4.58
C LEU A 71 9.72 -8.59 4.60
N ASN A 72 10.37 -8.83 3.46
CA ASN A 72 11.52 -9.72 3.39
C ASN A 72 12.71 -9.15 4.18
N ASN A 73 13.03 -7.87 3.92
CA ASN A 73 14.11 -7.16 4.61
C ASN A 73 13.91 -7.13 6.12
N LYS A 74 12.67 -6.90 6.58
CA LYS A 74 12.32 -6.90 8.01
C LYS A 74 12.50 -8.27 8.66
N ARG A 75 12.37 -9.37 7.90
CA ARG A 75 12.63 -10.73 8.41
C ARG A 75 14.12 -11.01 8.56
N GLU A 76 14.95 -10.42 7.70
CA GLU A 76 16.41 -10.53 7.79
C GLU A 76 16.98 -9.70 8.95
N MET A 77 16.42 -8.51 9.24
CA MET A 77 16.88 -7.66 10.36
C MET A 77 16.58 -8.20 11.77
N TYR A 78 15.65 -9.14 11.92
CA TYR A 78 15.36 -9.83 13.19
C TYR A 78 15.91 -11.27 13.23
N GLY A 79 16.71 -11.66 12.24
CA GLY A 79 17.29 -12.99 12.11
C GLY A 79 18.81 -12.95 12.08
N SER A 80 19.44 -12.58 13.19
CA SER A 80 20.84 -12.93 13.53
C SER A 80 21.07 -12.72 15.03
#